data_AF-A0A916B1D5-F1
#
_entry.id   AF-A0A916B1D5-F1
#
_cell.length_a   1.000
_cell.length_b   1.000
_cell.length_c   1.000
_cell.angle_alpha   90.00
_cell.angle_beta   90.00
_cell.angle_gamma   90.00
#
_symmetry.space_group_name_H-M   'P 1'
#
loop_
_entity.id
_entity.type
_entity.pdbx_description
1 polymer ?
#
loop_
_entity_poly.entity_id
_entity_poly.type
_entity_poly.pdbx_seq_one_letter_code
_entity_poly.pdbx_strand_id
1 'polypeptide(L)' 'MSGHTETEHHHEHSTFRTWVIIVLLIAFILIKGGLAYFIIGDLGQPDWDYRPVQDVPGESPYAIYPSLPYPQHVKGEKGE' A
#
# COMPACT_ATOMS: atom_id res chain seq x y z
N MET A 1 -29.05 5.68 51.73
CA MET A 1 -28.19 4.59 51.22
C MET A 1 -28.70 4.16 49.84
N SER A 2 -28.62 5.06 48.85
CA SER A 2 -29.20 4.83 47.50
C SER A 2 -28.34 5.38 46.36
N GLY A 3 -27.22 6.07 46.66
CA GLY A 3 -26.36 6.68 45.64
C GLY A 3 -25.28 5.76 45.08
N HIS A 4 -24.97 4.63 45.73
CA HIS A 4 -23.89 3.73 45.30
C HIS A 4 -24.29 2.83 44.12
N THR A 5 -25.56 2.43 44.02
CA THR A 5 -26.03 1.50 42.98
C THR A 5 -26.17 2.17 41.61
N GLU A 6 -26.46 3.48 41.57
CA GLU A 6 -26.68 4.19 40.32
C GLU A 6 -25.37 4.51 39.60
N THR A 7 -24.30 4.83 40.35
CA THR A 7 -22.97 5.07 39.78
C THR A 7 -22.34 3.80 39.21
N GLU A 8 -22.49 2.64 39.87
CA GLU A 8 -21.91 1.39 39.40
C GLU A 8 -22.51 0.94 38.06
N HIS A 9 -23.84 0.94 37.92
CA HIS A 9 -24.50 0.59 36.66
C HIS A 9 -24.08 1.51 35.50
N HIS A 10 -23.85 2.80 35.77
CA HIS A 10 -23.43 3.75 34.74
C HIS A 10 -21.98 3.50 34.28
N HIS A 11 -21.09 3.11 35.19
CA HIS A 11 -19.70 2.76 34.87
C HIS A 11 -19.56 1.42 34.13
N GLU A 12 -20.35 0.41 34.49
CA GLU A 12 -20.35 -0.89 33.81
C GLU A 12 -20.81 -0.77 32.35
N HIS A 13 -21.88 -0.02 32.10
CA HIS A 13 -22.39 0.21 30.74
C HIS A 13 -21.39 0.95 29.86
N SER A 14 -20.64 1.90 30.44
CA SER A 14 -19.57 2.65 29.74
C SER A 14 -18.37 1.77 29.41
N THR A 15 -17.96 0.92 30.37
CA THR A 15 -16.85 -0.04 30.19
C THR A 15 -17.18 -1.07 29.12
N PHE A 16 -18.37 -1.68 29.17
CA PHE A 16 -18.82 -2.65 28.18
C PHE A 16 -18.85 -2.05 26.77
N ARG A 17 -19.42 -0.86 26.62
CA ARG A 17 -19.47 -0.15 25.33
C ARG A 17 -18.06 0.11 24.77
N THR A 18 -17.13 0.49 25.62
CA THR A 18 -15.73 0.74 25.22
C THR A 18 -15.09 -0.54 24.68
N TRP A 19 -15.24 -1.67 25.38
CA TRP A 19 -14.73 -2.96 24.92
C TRP A 19 -15.36 -3.43 23.61
N VAL A 20 -16.67 -3.24 23.43
CA VAL A 20 -17.34 -3.52 22.16
C VAL A 20 -16.74 -2.71 21.02
N ILE A 21 -16.49 -1.41 21.22
CA ILE A 21 -15.86 -0.55 20.20
C ILE A 21 -14.45 -1.05 19.87
N ILE A 22 -13.65 -1.39 20.88
CA ILE A 22 -12.28 -1.91 20.67
C ILE A 22 -12.31 -3.20 19.83
N VAL A 23 -13.20 -4.15 20.17
CA VAL A 23 -13.33 -5.41 19.42
C VAL A 23 -13.76 -5.13 17.98
N LEU A 24 -14.70 -4.21 17.75
CA LEU A 24 -15.14 -3.83 16.41
C LEU A 24 -14.01 -3.20 15.59
N LEU A 25 -13.18 -2.35 16.20
CA LEU A 25 -12.02 -1.75 15.52
C LEU A 25 -10.97 -2.81 15.15
N ILE A 26 -10.67 -3.73 16.06
CA ILE A 26 -9.75 -4.84 15.81
C ILE A 26 -10.28 -5.71 14.66
N ALA A 27 -11.55 -6.11 14.74
CA ALA A 27 -12.20 -6.90 13.69
C ALA A 27 -12.15 -6.18 12.33
N PHE A 28 -12.40 -4.88 12.30
CA PHE A 28 -12.33 -4.08 11.07
C PHE A 28 -10.94 -4.09 10.45
N ILE A 29 -9.88 -3.89 11.24
CA ILE A 29 -8.50 -3.92 10.77
C ILE A 29 -8.13 -5.31 10.25
N LEU A 30 -8.49 -6.37 10.98
CA LEU A 30 -8.20 -7.75 10.59
C LEU A 30 -8.94 -8.15 9.31
N ILE A 31 -10.21 -7.76 9.16
CA ILE A 31 -10.98 -8.00 7.93
C ILE A 31 -10.32 -7.29 6.76
N LYS A 32 -9.95 -6.01 6.91
CA LYS A 32 -9.26 -5.25 5.84
C LYS A 32 -7.93 -5.91 5.45
N GLY A 33 -7.11 -6.26 6.43
CA GLY A 33 -5.82 -6.92 6.20
C GLY A 33 -6.00 -8.31 5.56
N GLY A 34 -6.97 -9.09 6.04
CA GLY A 34 -7.33 -10.38 5.47
C GLY A 34 -7.81 -10.27 4.02
N LEU A 35 -8.70 -9.33 3.71
CA LEU A 35 -9.14 -9.08 2.34
C LEU A 35 -7.96 -8.73 1.43
N ALA A 36 -7.06 -7.85 1.86
CA ALA A 36 -5.87 -7.52 1.09
C ALA A 36 -4.98 -8.76 0.84
N TYR A 37 -4.75 -9.57 1.88
CA TYR A 37 -3.92 -10.77 1.77
C TYR A 37 -4.57 -11.85 0.88
N PHE A 38 -5.84 -12.19 1.10
CA PHE A 38 -6.51 -13.29 0.41
C PHE A 38 -7.01 -12.93 -0.99
N ILE A 39 -7.37 -11.66 -1.26
CA ILE A 39 -7.91 -11.24 -2.56
C ILE A 39 -6.81 -10.69 -3.47
N ILE A 40 -5.86 -9.94 -2.92
CA ILE A 40 -4.85 -9.20 -3.70
C ILE A 40 -3.46 -9.83 -3.54
N GLY A 41 -3.17 -10.42 -2.38
CA GLY A 41 -1.82 -10.85 -2.00
C GLY A 41 -1.26 -12.00 -2.82
N ASP A 42 -2.10 -12.84 -3.42
CA ASP A 42 -1.65 -13.99 -4.22
C ASP A 42 -2.15 -13.90 -5.67
N LEU A 43 -1.62 -12.92 -6.40
CA LEU A 43 -1.80 -12.82 -7.86
C LEU A 43 -0.93 -13.83 -8.62
N GLY A 44 -0.12 -14.64 -7.92
CA GLY A 44 0.80 -15.60 -8.50
C GLY A 44 1.91 -14.95 -9.35
N GLN A 45 2.62 -15.80 -10.09
CA GLN A 45 3.52 -15.34 -11.14
C GLN A 45 2.66 -14.73 -12.25
N PRO A 46 2.91 -13.47 -12.67
CA PRO A 46 2.13 -12.88 -13.75
C PRO A 46 2.31 -13.70 -15.04
N ASP A 47 1.35 -13.58 -15.96
CA ASP A 47 1.34 -14.27 -17.25
C ASP A 47 2.28 -13.65 -18.29
N TRP A 48 3.01 -12.59 -17.93
CA TRP A 48 4.07 -12.03 -18.76
C TRP A 48 5.10 -13.09 -19.15
N ASP A 49 5.42 -13.06 -20.43
CA ASP A 49 6.38 -13.94 -21.04
C ASP A 49 7.79 -13.48 -20.68
N TYR A 50 8.42 -14.13 -19.69
CA TYR A 50 9.80 -13.88 -19.26
C TYR A 50 10.85 -14.35 -20.27
N ARG A 51 10.49 -14.45 -21.56
CA ARG A 51 11.47 -14.75 -22.60
C ARG A 51 12.59 -13.74 -22.51
N PRO A 52 13.85 -14.17 -22.68
CA PRO A 52 14.95 -13.25 -22.92
C PRO A 52 14.54 -12.37 -24.11
N VAL A 53 14.21 -11.12 -23.83
CA VAL A 53 14.13 -10.11 -24.88
C VAL A 53 15.55 -10.00 -25.38
N GLN A 54 15.78 -10.43 -26.62
CA GLN A 54 17.07 -10.23 -27.26
C GLN A 54 17.41 -8.75 -27.12
N ASP A 55 18.62 -8.43 -26.63
CA ASP A 55 19.11 -7.06 -26.60
C ASP A 55 18.95 -6.49 -28.01
N VAL A 56 17.90 -5.70 -28.22
CA VAL A 56 17.80 -4.84 -29.38
C VAL A 56 18.85 -3.77 -29.14
N PRO A 57 19.92 -3.69 -29.95
CA PRO A 57 20.74 -2.48 -29.98
C PRO A 57 19.75 -1.32 -30.12
N GLY A 58 19.93 -0.24 -29.36
CA GLY A 58 18.97 0.87 -29.19
C GLY A 58 18.46 1.52 -30.47
N GLU A 59 17.68 0.77 -31.25
CA GLU A 59 17.06 1.06 -32.52
C GLU A 59 15.56 1.10 -32.22
N SER A 60 15.16 1.90 -31.23
CA SER A 60 13.80 2.39 -31.25
C SER A 60 13.62 3.10 -32.60
N PRO A 61 12.50 2.94 -33.32
CA PRO A 61 12.18 3.74 -34.50
C PRO A 61 12.23 5.26 -34.23
N TYR A 62 12.24 5.65 -32.94
CA TYR A 62 12.37 7.00 -32.43
C TYR A 62 13.75 7.31 -31.79
N ALA A 63 14.70 6.37 -31.82
CA ALA A 63 16.06 6.55 -31.29
C ALA A 63 17.03 7.21 -32.29
N ILE A 64 16.52 7.86 -33.34
CA ILE A 64 17.33 8.81 -34.11
C ILE A 64 17.38 10.11 -33.32
N TYR A 65 18.27 10.15 -32.33
CA TYR A 65 18.58 11.37 -31.61
C TYR A 65 19.66 12.13 -32.37
N PRO A 66 19.51 13.45 -32.60
CA PRO A 66 20.65 14.25 -33.02
C PRO A 66 21.75 14.12 -31.96
N SER A 67 23.01 14.10 -32.38
CA SER A 67 24.13 14.13 -31.44
C SER A 67 23.98 15.36 -30.56
N LEU A 68 23.53 15.16 -29.33
CA LEU A 68 23.47 16.23 -28.36
C LEU A 68 24.92 16.66 -28.11
N PRO A 69 25.21 17.96 -28.07
CA PRO A 69 26.58 18.43 -27.89
C PRO A 69 27.18 17.98 -26.53
N TYR A 70 26.32 17.45 -25.65
CA TYR A 70 26.34 17.50 -24.20
C TYR A 70 25.76 16.19 -23.62
N PRO A 71 26.50 15.43 -22.79
CA PRO A 71 26.01 14.14 -22.25
C PRO A 71 24.91 14.33 -21.20
N GLN A 72 23.77 13.67 -21.39
CA GLN A 72 22.56 13.80 -20.54
C GLN A 72 22.71 13.28 -19.09
N HIS A 73 23.80 12.58 -18.75
CA HIS A 73 24.01 12.03 -17.40
C HIS A 73 24.85 12.94 -16.48
N VAL A 74 25.30 14.11 -16.96
CA VAL A 74 26.19 15.00 -16.21
C VAL A 74 25.44 16.26 -15.78
N LYS A 75 25.29 16.44 -14.46
CA LYS A 75 24.67 17.62 -13.87
C LYS A 75 25.48 18.90 -14.14
N GLY A 76 24.90 19.91 -14.79
CA GLY A 76 25.54 21.20 -15.12
C GLY A 76 25.26 21.62 -16.57
N GLU A 77 25.96 22.63 -17.13
CA GLU A 77 25.67 23.36 -18.41
C GLU A 77 25.41 22.52 -19.70
N LYS A 78 25.37 21.20 -19.59
CA LYS A 78 25.21 20.16 -20.59
C LYS A 78 24.23 19.04 -20.16
N GLY A 79 23.45 19.25 -19.10
CA GLY A 79 22.58 18.27 -18.46
C GLY A 79 22.18 18.69 -17.03
N GLU A 80 21.72 19.93 -16.86
CA GLU A 80 21.36 20.54 -15.56
C GLU A 80 20.31 19.75 -14.75
#